data_AF-A0A1V8UP66-F1
#
_entry.id   AF-A0A1V8UP66-F1
#
_cell.length_a   1.000
_cell.length_b   1.000
_cell.length_c   1.000
_cell.angle_alpha   90.00
_cell.angle_beta   90.00
_cell.angle_gamma   90.00
#
_symmetry.space_group_name_H-M   'P 1'
#
loop_
_entity.id
_entity.type
_entity.pdbx_description
1 polymer ?
#
loop_
_entity_poly.entity_id
_entity_poly.type
_entity_poly.pdbx_seq_one_letter_code
_entity_poly.pdbx_strand_id
1 'polypeptide(L)'
;MASTASDSPELAATVLKHAKAEYEAQLQTGVKHDSFDHFLTTLVSPEASKPSPISTDTSHKISQYFISSSHNTYLTGNQLWSKSSTDAYKDVLKRGCRCIEIDVWDGDSPSSASSSDAEGQTGKPREESEVKKLRGLFKKGLGKLKSNDKPIKAVQDEAARPDSLPGEDHMPTPWRTMSGRAEPKVYHGYTATKEVPFRKVAEVIRDHAFRKSDLPLIVSFEVHTSPEQQEIMVEIINDYWKQYLVPTPSDFSETTPLPTLESLRKRILIKVKYTPPEKADKSLSKTTSHEESSDDETQGEQVKKGTIIGALGRLGVYTRSCHFHGFDQPEAKLPTHIFALGEGKLLDLHEESPGQVFKHNLDYLMRAYPKGTRVRSNNLDPAPFWRQGIQMVALNWQQMNAAMMLNEAMFAGTGGWVLKP
;
A
#
# COMPACT_ATOMS: atom_id res chain seq x y z
N MET A 1 39.57 -43.09 6.84
CA MET A 1 38.22 -43.48 7.25
C MET A 1 37.67 -42.36 8.10
N ALA A 2 36.91 -41.44 7.50
CA ALA A 2 36.24 -40.37 8.23
C ALA A 2 34.76 -40.74 8.35
N SER A 3 34.28 -40.70 9.58
CA SER A 3 32.93 -41.04 10.05
C SER A 3 31.83 -40.42 9.19
N THR A 4 31.03 -41.27 8.54
CA THR A 4 29.69 -40.93 8.05
C THR A 4 28.67 -41.44 9.08
N ALA A 5 28.55 -40.73 10.20
CA ALA A 5 27.35 -40.84 11.01
C ALA A 5 26.27 -40.05 10.27
N SER A 6 25.31 -40.77 9.67
CA SER A 6 24.07 -40.14 9.20
C SER A 6 23.32 -39.68 10.45
N ASP A 7 23.33 -38.38 10.72
CA ASP A 7 22.41 -37.75 11.66
C ASP A 7 20.99 -37.85 11.06
N SER A 8 20.40 -39.03 11.12
CA SER A 8 18.98 -39.22 10.88
C SER A 8 18.25 -38.42 11.96
N PRO A 9 17.38 -37.45 11.61
CA PRO A 9 16.70 -36.65 12.60
C PRO A 9 15.93 -37.57 13.56
N GLU A 10 16.13 -37.37 14.87
CA GLU A 10 15.47 -38.16 15.90
C GLU A 10 13.97 -37.81 15.92
N LEU A 11 13.21 -38.49 15.07
CA LEU A 11 11.77 -38.29 14.92
C LEU A 11 11.01 -38.93 16.08
N ALA A 12 9.96 -38.25 16.55
CA ALA A 12 9.10 -38.78 17.60
C ALA A 12 8.51 -40.14 17.20
N ALA A 13 8.36 -41.06 18.17
CA ALA A 13 7.85 -42.41 17.93
C ALA A 13 6.49 -42.43 17.19
N THR A 14 5.64 -41.45 17.44
CA THR A 14 4.36 -41.27 16.74
C THR A 14 4.57 -40.98 15.24
N VAL A 15 5.52 -40.12 14.89
CA VAL A 15 5.84 -39.80 13.49
C VAL A 15 6.38 -41.05 12.78
N LEU A 16 7.31 -41.78 13.41
CA LEU A 16 7.86 -43.03 12.87
C LEU A 16 6.77 -44.08 12.62
N LYS A 17 5.83 -44.23 13.56
CA LYS A 17 4.69 -45.14 13.41
C LYS A 17 3.84 -44.81 12.18
N HIS A 18 3.46 -43.54 12.00
CA HIS A 18 2.64 -43.12 10.86
C HIS A 18 3.40 -43.15 9.54
N ALA A 19 4.67 -42.73 9.53
CA ALA A 19 5.52 -42.81 8.36
C ALA A 19 5.71 -44.25 7.89
N LYS A 20 5.87 -45.20 8.82
CA LYS A 20 6.00 -46.64 8.48
C LYS A 20 4.72 -47.21 7.86
N ALA A 21 3.56 -46.85 8.42
CA ALA A 21 2.28 -47.28 7.86
C ALA A 21 2.08 -46.75 6.42
N GLU A 22 2.42 -45.48 6.16
CA GLU A 22 2.35 -44.88 4.83
C GLU A 22 3.34 -45.52 3.85
N TYR A 23 4.58 -45.75 4.29
CA TYR A 23 5.60 -46.45 3.50
C TYR A 23 5.12 -47.84 3.05
N GLU A 24 4.57 -48.63 3.98
CA GLU A 24 4.03 -49.96 3.68
C GLU A 24 2.82 -49.90 2.74
N ALA A 25 1.94 -48.89 2.89
CA ALA A 25 0.80 -48.68 2.00
C ALA A 25 1.24 -48.32 0.57
N GLN A 26 2.25 -47.47 0.40
CA GLN A 26 2.78 -47.09 -0.91
C GLN A 26 3.46 -48.26 -1.63
N LEU A 27 4.12 -49.16 -0.91
CA LEU A 27 4.66 -50.39 -1.51
C LEU A 27 3.53 -51.28 -2.08
N GLN A 28 2.36 -51.31 -1.45
CA GLN A 28 1.20 -52.07 -1.94
C GLN A 28 0.59 -51.47 -3.20
N THR A 29 0.70 -50.15 -3.40
CA THR A 29 0.23 -49.47 -4.64
C THR A 29 1.26 -49.52 -5.78
N GLY A 30 2.41 -50.18 -5.56
CA GLY A 30 3.46 -50.36 -6.56
C GLY A 30 4.47 -49.21 -6.63
N VAL A 31 4.40 -48.23 -5.73
CA VAL A 31 5.43 -47.18 -5.60
C VAL A 31 6.70 -47.82 -5.05
N LYS A 32 7.83 -47.61 -5.74
CA LYS A 32 9.13 -48.13 -5.30
C LYS A 32 9.84 -47.09 -4.44
N HIS A 33 10.30 -47.55 -3.29
CA HIS A 33 11.20 -46.81 -2.40
C HIS A 33 12.48 -47.61 -2.22
N ASP A 34 13.61 -46.93 -2.05
CA ASP A 34 14.91 -47.59 -1.84
C ASP A 34 15.01 -48.26 -0.46
N SER A 35 14.56 -47.56 0.59
CA SER A 35 14.45 -48.07 1.95
C SER A 35 13.52 -47.21 2.80
N PHE A 36 13.12 -47.69 3.98
CA PHE A 36 12.37 -46.88 4.94
C PHE A 36 13.17 -45.66 5.43
N ASP A 37 14.49 -45.81 5.63
CA ASP A 37 15.37 -44.70 6.01
C ASP A 37 15.45 -43.63 4.91
N HIS A 38 15.49 -44.06 3.64
CA HIS A 38 15.45 -43.15 2.49
C HIS A 38 14.10 -42.43 2.40
N PHE A 39 13.00 -43.14 2.66
CA PHE A 39 11.66 -42.55 2.74
C PHE A 39 11.56 -41.49 3.84
N LEU A 40 12.09 -41.76 5.04
CA LEU A 40 12.13 -40.79 6.14
C LEU A 40 13.00 -39.57 5.81
N THR A 41 14.17 -39.81 5.22
CA THR A 41 15.08 -38.73 4.76
C THR A 41 14.40 -37.85 3.73
N THR A 42 13.60 -38.44 2.83
CA THR A 42 12.79 -37.70 1.86
C THR A 42 11.66 -36.93 2.56
N LEU A 43 10.94 -37.56 3.48
CA LEU A 43 9.81 -36.94 4.19
C LEU A 43 10.21 -35.70 5.01
N VAL A 44 11.39 -35.73 5.62
CA VAL A 44 11.93 -34.61 6.41
C VAL A 44 12.76 -33.64 5.57
N SER A 45 12.97 -33.93 4.29
CA SER A 45 13.70 -33.03 3.40
C SER A 45 12.92 -31.72 3.23
N PRO A 46 13.60 -30.57 3.14
CA PRO A 46 12.96 -29.30 2.78
C PRO A 46 12.13 -29.39 1.50
N GLU A 47 12.55 -30.24 0.56
CA GLU A 47 11.86 -30.52 -0.71
C GLU A 47 10.46 -31.10 -0.51
N ALA A 48 10.24 -31.95 0.49
CA ALA A 48 8.92 -32.53 0.76
C ALA A 48 7.90 -31.51 1.30
N SER A 49 8.38 -30.40 1.88
CA SER A 49 7.54 -29.27 2.31
C SER A 49 7.46 -28.16 1.27
N LYS A 50 8.11 -28.33 0.10
CA LYS A 50 8.13 -27.30 -0.93
C LYS A 50 6.73 -27.13 -1.52
N PRO A 51 6.15 -25.93 -1.50
CA PRO A 51 4.88 -25.69 -2.16
C PRO A 51 5.01 -25.94 -3.65
N SER A 52 3.96 -26.52 -4.25
CA SER A 52 3.89 -26.68 -5.70
C SER A 52 4.05 -25.32 -6.39
N PRO A 53 4.73 -25.26 -7.56
CA PRO A 53 4.81 -24.03 -8.33
C PRO A 53 3.40 -23.53 -8.67
N ILE A 54 3.12 -22.26 -8.33
CA ILE A 54 1.87 -21.61 -8.71
C ILE A 54 2.12 -20.90 -10.04
N SER A 55 1.40 -21.31 -11.07
CA SER A 55 1.37 -20.58 -12.35
C SER A 55 0.22 -19.58 -12.31
N THR A 56 0.55 -18.29 -12.31
CA THR A 56 -0.45 -17.23 -12.47
C THR A 56 -0.75 -17.06 -13.96
N ASP A 57 -1.95 -17.43 -14.41
CA ASP A 57 -2.42 -17.06 -15.76
C ASP A 57 -2.58 -15.54 -15.81
N THR A 58 -1.83 -14.88 -16.69
CA THR A 58 -1.79 -13.42 -16.84
C THR A 58 -2.57 -12.91 -18.06
N SER A 59 -3.28 -13.80 -18.77
CA SER A 59 -3.98 -13.47 -20.02
C SER A 59 -5.30 -12.72 -19.80
N HIS A 60 -5.84 -12.70 -18.58
CA HIS A 60 -7.11 -12.05 -18.26
C HIS A 60 -6.94 -10.55 -17.94
N LYS A 61 -8.04 -9.80 -18.03
CA LYS A 61 -8.10 -8.38 -17.64
C LYS A 61 -7.80 -8.20 -16.15
N ILE A 62 -7.21 -7.09 -15.76
CA ILE A 62 -6.85 -6.85 -14.33
C ILE A 62 -8.03 -6.89 -13.36
N SER A 63 -9.27 -6.64 -13.81
CA SER A 63 -10.48 -6.81 -12.98
C SER A 63 -10.79 -8.27 -12.63
N GLN A 64 -10.16 -9.24 -13.31
CA GLN A 64 -10.32 -10.67 -13.06
C GLN A 64 -9.45 -11.23 -11.94
N TYR A 65 -8.70 -10.38 -11.23
CA TYR A 65 -7.74 -10.80 -10.21
C TYR A 65 -8.04 -10.18 -8.85
N PHE A 66 -7.79 -10.93 -7.79
CA PHE A 66 -7.53 -10.35 -6.48
C PHE A 66 -6.11 -9.75 -6.46
N ILE A 67 -5.95 -8.63 -5.77
CA ILE A 67 -4.75 -7.80 -5.79
C ILE A 67 -4.29 -7.55 -4.36
N SER A 68 -3.06 -7.95 -4.04
CA SER A 68 -2.47 -7.75 -2.72
C SER A 68 -2.35 -6.26 -2.42
N SER A 69 -3.08 -5.77 -1.41
CA SER A 69 -3.35 -4.33 -1.24
C SER A 69 -3.01 -3.82 0.17
N SER A 70 -2.39 -2.65 0.22
CA SER A 70 -1.99 -1.95 1.44
C SER A 70 -2.82 -0.69 1.65
N HIS A 71 -3.18 -0.42 2.89
CA HIS A 71 -3.87 0.77 3.37
C HIS A 71 -2.90 1.63 4.17
N ASN A 72 -2.90 2.95 3.93
CA ASN A 72 -2.02 3.93 4.55
C ASN A 72 -0.57 3.41 4.66
N THR A 73 -0.03 2.99 3.52
CA THR A 73 1.22 2.22 3.42
C THR A 73 2.40 2.88 4.11
N TYR A 74 2.41 4.21 4.18
CA TYR A 74 3.46 5.00 4.81
C TYR A 74 3.54 4.81 6.34
N LEU A 75 2.48 4.38 7.01
CA LEU A 75 2.43 4.28 8.48
C LEU A 75 3.16 3.03 9.01
N THR A 76 4.01 3.22 10.03
CA THR A 76 4.72 2.11 10.70
C THR A 76 4.02 1.61 11.98
N GLY A 77 2.88 2.19 12.35
CA GLY A 77 2.14 1.84 13.56
C GLY A 77 0.69 2.28 13.52
N ASN A 78 0.18 2.78 14.65
CA ASN A 78 -1.19 3.26 14.79
C ASN A 78 -1.51 4.46 13.88
N GLN A 79 -2.80 4.74 13.68
CA GLN A 79 -3.26 5.77 12.74
C GLN A 79 -3.07 7.21 13.23
N LEU A 80 -2.84 7.48 14.52
CA LEU A 80 -2.96 8.83 15.09
C LEU A 80 -1.63 9.50 15.46
N TRP A 81 -0.58 8.74 15.76
CA TRP A 81 0.70 9.30 16.23
C TRP A 81 1.92 8.47 15.84
N SER A 82 1.75 7.44 15.00
CA SER A 82 2.91 6.69 14.50
C SER A 82 3.72 7.51 13.48
N LYS A 83 4.87 7.01 13.07
CA LYS A 83 5.71 7.70 12.07
C LYS A 83 5.30 7.26 10.68
N SER A 84 5.40 8.16 9.72
CA SER A 84 5.50 7.77 8.31
C SER A 84 6.93 7.37 8.00
N SER A 85 7.13 6.36 7.16
CA SER A 85 8.44 5.90 6.73
C SER A 85 8.45 5.41 5.30
N THR A 86 9.52 5.71 4.58
CA THR A 86 9.79 5.11 3.27
C THR A 86 10.08 3.62 3.37
N ASP A 87 10.58 3.13 4.51
CA ASP A 87 10.81 1.69 4.72
C ASP A 87 9.50 0.90 4.71
N ALA A 88 8.39 1.51 5.11
CA ALA A 88 7.09 0.84 5.06
C ALA A 88 6.70 0.48 3.60
N TYR A 89 6.97 1.35 2.63
CA TYR A 89 6.81 1.03 1.20
C TYR A 89 7.74 -0.09 0.75
N LYS A 90 9.02 -0.02 1.15
CA LYS A 90 10.01 -1.05 0.82
C LYS A 90 9.57 -2.42 1.35
N ASP A 91 9.07 -2.48 2.57
CA ASP A 91 8.68 -3.71 3.24
C ASP A 91 7.45 -4.35 2.59
N VAL A 92 6.40 -3.57 2.29
CA VAL A 92 5.22 -4.14 1.61
C VAL A 92 5.55 -4.62 0.19
N LEU A 93 6.40 -3.90 -0.54
CA LEU A 93 6.80 -4.30 -1.90
C LEU A 93 7.67 -5.57 -1.89
N LYS A 94 8.59 -5.70 -0.91
CA LYS A 94 9.39 -6.91 -0.71
C LYS A 94 8.53 -8.14 -0.37
N ARG A 95 7.42 -7.92 0.34
CA ARG A 95 6.43 -8.96 0.67
C ARG A 95 5.41 -9.20 -0.45
N GLY A 96 5.53 -8.52 -1.60
CA GLY A 96 4.72 -8.80 -2.79
C GLY A 96 3.41 -8.00 -2.88
N CYS A 97 3.21 -6.96 -2.08
CA CYS A 97 2.07 -6.04 -2.22
C CYS A 97 2.08 -5.35 -3.60
N ARG A 98 0.92 -5.25 -4.26
CA ARG A 98 0.73 -4.73 -5.64
C ARG A 98 -0.25 -3.55 -5.74
N CYS A 99 -0.83 -3.11 -4.65
CA CYS A 99 -1.58 -1.86 -4.56
C CYS A 99 -1.17 -1.12 -3.27
N ILE A 100 -0.54 0.03 -3.40
CA ILE A 100 -0.03 0.84 -2.27
C ILE A 100 -0.73 2.20 -2.22
N GLU A 101 -0.76 2.81 -1.04
CA GLU A 101 -1.42 4.10 -0.80
C GLU A 101 -0.42 5.19 -0.42
N ILE A 102 -0.62 6.39 -0.95
CA ILE A 102 0.20 7.57 -0.68
C ILE A 102 -0.74 8.76 -0.44
N ASP A 103 -0.75 9.24 0.81
CA ASP A 103 -1.49 10.45 1.18
C ASP A 103 -0.53 11.63 1.08
N VAL A 104 -0.74 12.46 0.06
CA VAL A 104 0.19 13.54 -0.29
C VAL A 104 -0.41 14.87 0.12
N TRP A 105 0.37 15.65 0.87
CA TRP A 105 0.00 16.93 1.45
C TRP A 105 1.01 18.00 1.02
N ASP A 106 0.58 19.26 1.09
CA ASP A 106 1.46 20.39 0.82
C ASP A 106 2.65 20.39 1.79
N GLY A 107 3.85 20.56 1.26
CA GLY A 107 5.04 20.84 2.06
C GLY A 107 5.24 22.33 2.34
N ASP A 108 6.04 22.60 3.35
CA ASP A 108 6.42 23.96 3.74
C ASP A 108 7.67 24.44 3.00
N SER A 109 7.77 25.76 2.84
CA SER A 109 8.97 26.40 2.28
C SER A 109 10.17 26.17 3.22
N PRO A 110 11.39 25.95 2.71
CA PRO A 110 12.58 25.76 3.55
C PRO A 110 12.83 26.91 4.56
N SER A 111 12.33 28.12 4.30
CA SER A 111 12.48 29.30 5.16
C SER A 111 11.54 29.34 6.37
N SER A 112 10.45 28.57 6.41
CA SER A 112 9.51 28.59 7.54
C SER A 112 9.89 27.64 8.68
N ALA A 113 10.88 26.78 8.50
CA ALA A 113 11.36 25.85 9.52
C ALA A 113 12.38 26.44 10.52
N SER A 114 12.76 27.72 10.38
CA SER A 114 13.84 28.33 11.20
C SER A 114 13.40 29.32 12.28
N SER A 115 12.10 29.50 12.56
CA SER A 115 11.65 30.50 13.54
C SER A 115 11.22 29.96 14.90
N SER A 116 11.67 28.76 15.31
CA SER A 116 11.39 28.24 16.65
C SER A 116 12.67 27.79 17.37
N ASP A 117 13.65 28.69 17.49
CA ASP A 117 14.72 28.64 18.52
C ASP A 117 15.42 30.01 18.58
N ALA A 118 14.78 30.98 19.23
CA ALA A 118 15.44 32.21 19.69
C ALA A 118 14.67 32.82 20.86
N GLU A 119 15.07 32.49 22.09
CA GLU A 119 14.76 33.33 23.24
C GLU A 119 15.67 34.56 23.25
N GLY A 120 15.08 35.75 23.33
CA GLY A 120 15.78 37.03 23.44
C GLY A 120 14.80 38.19 23.62
N GLN A 121 14.74 38.73 24.83
CA GLN A 121 13.76 39.69 25.34
C GLN A 121 13.71 41.05 24.59
N THR A 122 12.50 41.60 24.38
CA THR A 122 11.95 42.85 24.97
C THR A 122 10.98 43.58 24.01
N GLY A 123 9.78 43.96 24.50
CA GLY A 123 9.11 45.20 24.06
C GLY A 123 7.71 45.21 23.38
N LYS A 124 6.66 44.97 24.19
CA LYS A 124 5.28 45.55 24.15
C LYS A 124 4.24 45.19 23.05
N PRO A 125 2.92 45.28 23.36
CA PRO A 125 1.90 44.33 22.91
C PRO A 125 0.88 44.90 21.91
N ARG A 126 0.28 44.02 21.08
CA ARG A 126 -1.06 44.24 20.50
C ARG A 126 -1.76 42.92 20.13
N GLU A 127 -2.96 42.80 20.69
CA GLU A 127 -4.10 41.86 20.51
C GLU A 127 -3.96 40.57 19.69
N GLU A 128 -3.99 39.43 20.39
CA GLU A 128 -4.48 38.15 19.88
C GLU A 128 -5.53 37.59 20.86
N SER A 129 -6.78 37.51 20.42
CA SER A 129 -7.83 36.73 21.08
C SER A 129 -8.04 35.40 20.34
N GLU A 130 -8.52 34.40 21.09
CA GLU A 130 -9.21 33.18 20.59
C GLU A 130 -8.41 31.91 20.18
N VAL A 131 -7.09 31.78 20.40
CA VAL A 131 -6.40 30.47 20.12
C VAL A 131 -5.74 29.80 21.35
N LYS A 132 -5.71 30.47 22.51
CA LYS A 132 -5.06 29.93 23.73
C LYS A 132 -5.95 29.14 24.69
N LYS A 133 -7.27 29.01 24.44
CA LYS A 133 -8.18 28.29 25.37
C LYS A 133 -8.27 26.78 25.16
N LEU A 134 -7.82 26.23 24.03
CA LEU A 134 -7.95 24.78 23.75
C LEU A 134 -6.73 23.93 24.14
N ARG A 135 -5.62 24.54 24.57
CA ARG A 135 -4.40 23.81 25.01
C ARG A 135 -4.35 23.45 26.50
N GLY A 136 -5.44 23.68 27.25
CA GLY A 136 -5.47 23.59 28.72
C GLY A 136 -6.14 22.37 29.34
N LEU A 137 -6.69 21.42 28.58
CA LEU A 137 -7.67 20.46 29.13
C LEU A 137 -7.27 18.96 29.18
N PHE A 138 -6.09 18.55 28.71
CA PHE A 138 -5.68 17.12 28.75
C PHE A 138 -4.37 16.85 29.51
N LYS A 139 -4.22 17.45 30.70
CA LYS A 139 -3.14 17.09 31.64
C LYS A 139 -3.65 17.04 33.08
N LYS A 140 -4.52 16.07 33.38
CA LYS A 140 -4.74 15.58 34.75
C LYS A 140 -5.13 14.11 34.71
N GLY A 141 -4.19 13.25 35.07
CA GLY A 141 -4.47 11.83 35.31
C GLY A 141 -3.39 10.92 34.77
N LEU A 142 -2.28 10.78 35.49
CA LEU A 142 -1.60 9.52 35.82
C LEU A 142 -0.26 9.85 36.48
N GLY A 143 -0.18 9.53 37.76
CA GLY A 143 0.98 9.77 38.60
C GLY A 143 2.08 8.72 38.39
N LYS A 144 3.29 9.16 38.75
CA LYS A 144 4.40 8.38 39.33
C LYS A 144 4.51 6.90 38.93
N LEU A 145 5.44 6.62 38.03
CA LEU A 145 6.44 5.58 38.26
C LEU A 145 7.80 6.05 37.74
N LYS A 146 8.73 6.26 38.67
CA LYS A 146 10.17 6.39 38.39
C LYS A 146 10.75 4.99 38.44
N SER A 147 11.36 4.53 37.37
CA SER A 147 12.43 3.52 37.44
C SER A 147 13.69 4.11 36.80
N ASN A 148 14.78 3.84 37.48
CA ASN A 148 16.09 4.41 37.31
C ASN A 148 16.88 3.46 36.41
N ASP A 149 17.22 3.83 35.18
CA ASP A 149 18.18 3.07 34.37
C ASP A 149 19.08 4.01 33.57
N LYS A 150 20.39 3.82 33.78
CA LYS A 150 21.48 4.56 33.13
C LYS A 150 21.60 4.11 31.66
N PRO A 151 21.92 5.00 30.72
CA PRO A 151 22.18 4.59 29.35
C PRO A 151 23.54 3.88 29.24
N ILE A 152 23.52 2.66 28.70
CA ILE A 152 24.70 1.92 28.24
C ILE A 152 25.19 2.61 26.95
N LYS A 153 26.46 3.00 26.92
CA LYS A 153 27.14 3.54 25.73
C LYS A 153 27.23 2.43 24.66
N ALA A 154 26.60 2.66 23.51
CA ALA A 154 26.86 1.85 22.32
C ALA A 154 28.23 2.23 21.74
N VAL A 155 29.11 1.24 21.66
CA VAL A 155 30.41 1.29 20.99
C VAL A 155 30.16 1.29 19.48
N GLN A 156 30.80 2.21 18.77
CA GLN A 156 30.88 2.20 17.31
C GLN A 156 31.95 1.17 16.91
N ASP A 157 31.51 0.03 16.37
CA ASP A 157 32.40 -0.85 15.61
C ASP A 157 32.33 -0.44 14.13
N GLU A 158 33.39 0.21 13.65
CA GLU A 158 33.69 0.29 12.22
C GLU A 158 34.23 -1.07 11.75
N ALA A 159 33.38 -1.84 11.06
CA ALA A 159 33.80 -3.01 10.32
C ALA A 159 33.64 -2.75 8.81
N ALA A 160 34.74 -2.95 8.09
CA ALA A 160 34.94 -2.69 6.68
C ALA A 160 33.94 -3.44 5.76
N ARG A 161 33.57 -2.77 4.66
CA ARG A 161 32.79 -3.33 3.55
C ARG A 161 33.69 -4.26 2.72
N PRO A 162 33.25 -5.46 2.29
CA PRO A 162 33.94 -6.22 1.26
C PRO A 162 33.53 -5.73 -0.14
N ASP A 163 34.48 -5.87 -1.06
CA ASP A 163 34.58 -5.24 -2.37
C ASP A 163 33.38 -5.43 -3.31
N SER A 164 33.11 -4.37 -4.08
CA SER A 164 32.13 -4.29 -5.16
C SER A 164 32.61 -5.03 -6.42
N LEU A 165 31.69 -5.76 -7.07
CA LEU A 165 31.85 -6.30 -8.42
C LEU A 165 31.68 -5.15 -9.46
N PRO A 166 32.39 -5.19 -10.60
CA PRO A 166 32.38 -4.09 -11.57
C PRO A 166 31.13 -4.16 -12.47
N GLY A 167 30.35 -3.09 -12.46
CA GLY A 167 29.18 -2.91 -13.32
C GLY A 167 28.17 -1.90 -12.75
N GLU A 168 28.64 -0.76 -12.23
CA GLU A 168 27.75 0.35 -11.86
C GLU A 168 27.41 1.16 -13.11
N ASP A 169 26.24 0.89 -13.69
CA ASP A 169 25.51 1.86 -14.51
C ASP A 169 25.14 3.04 -13.58
N HIS A 170 26.03 4.04 -13.49
CA HIS A 170 25.71 5.31 -12.85
C HIS A 170 24.62 6.04 -13.66
N MET A 171 23.36 5.83 -13.28
CA MET A 171 22.25 6.66 -13.72
C MET A 171 22.30 8.04 -13.04
N PRO A 172 22.08 9.13 -13.78
CA PRO A 172 22.30 10.50 -13.31
C PRO A 172 21.32 10.90 -12.20
N THR A 173 21.82 11.68 -11.24
CA THR A 173 21.04 12.30 -10.17
C THR A 173 19.96 13.23 -10.76
N PRO A 174 18.69 13.20 -10.31
CA PRO A 174 17.64 14.07 -10.86
C PRO A 174 18.00 15.55 -10.71
N TRP A 175 17.96 16.27 -11.83
CA TRP A 175 18.48 17.63 -12.07
C TRP A 175 17.86 18.77 -11.21
N ARG A 176 16.89 18.50 -10.32
CA ARG A 176 16.10 19.55 -9.62
C ARG A 176 15.99 19.42 -8.10
N THR A 177 16.94 18.79 -7.42
CA THR A 177 16.98 18.80 -5.94
C THR A 177 17.28 20.19 -5.34
N MET A 178 17.64 21.19 -6.15
CA MET A 178 18.08 22.52 -5.73
C MET A 178 17.07 23.65 -6.01
N SER A 179 15.81 23.35 -6.36
CA SER A 179 14.89 24.39 -6.85
C SER A 179 14.35 25.35 -5.78
N GLY A 180 14.68 25.15 -4.48
CA GLY A 180 14.17 25.97 -3.37
C GLY A 180 12.65 25.96 -3.18
N ARG A 181 11.92 25.17 -3.98
CA ARG A 181 10.46 25.02 -3.94
C ARG A 181 10.09 24.12 -2.76
N ALA A 182 9.00 24.45 -2.08
CA ALA A 182 8.40 23.54 -1.12
C ALA A 182 7.94 22.28 -1.86
N GLU A 183 8.46 21.11 -1.46
CA GLU A 183 8.08 19.84 -2.07
C GLU A 183 6.97 19.15 -1.28
N PRO A 184 6.07 18.41 -1.95
CA PRO A 184 5.02 17.66 -1.29
C PRO A 184 5.55 16.65 -0.27
N LYS A 185 4.73 16.41 0.75
CA LYS A 185 5.03 15.52 1.88
C LYS A 185 4.00 14.40 1.97
N VAL A 186 4.35 13.32 2.67
CA VAL A 186 3.50 12.15 2.89
C VAL A 186 3.33 11.90 4.37
N TYR A 187 2.08 11.90 4.83
CA TYR A 187 1.67 11.59 6.20
C TYR A 187 0.14 11.44 6.29
N HIS A 188 -0.35 11.07 7.48
CA HIS A 188 -1.78 11.00 7.73
C HIS A 188 -2.26 12.36 8.24
N GLY A 189 -3.04 13.09 7.44
CA GLY A 189 -3.52 14.44 7.78
C GLY A 189 -4.25 14.51 9.12
N TYR A 190 -4.19 15.68 9.78
CA TYR A 190 -4.93 15.95 11.03
C TYR A 190 -4.58 15.03 12.19
N THR A 191 -3.45 14.34 12.09
CA THR A 191 -2.89 13.49 13.12
C THR A 191 -1.50 13.97 13.54
N ALA A 192 -0.95 13.40 14.61
CA ALA A 192 0.41 13.69 15.08
C ALA A 192 1.47 12.81 14.40
N THR A 193 1.20 12.32 13.18
CA THR A 193 2.13 11.45 12.46
C THR A 193 3.30 12.25 11.88
N LYS A 194 4.51 11.67 11.91
CA LYS A 194 5.68 12.32 11.30
C LYS A 194 5.64 12.17 9.79
N GLU A 195 5.97 13.24 9.08
CA GLU A 195 6.01 13.32 7.62
C GLU A 195 7.29 12.74 7.00
N VAL A 196 7.19 12.33 5.73
CA VAL A 196 8.33 12.02 4.86
C VAL A 196 8.20 12.74 3.51
N PRO A 197 9.31 13.13 2.85
CA PRO A 197 9.24 13.78 1.55
C PRO A 197 8.65 12.86 0.46
N PHE A 198 7.73 13.36 -0.36
CA PHE A 198 7.15 12.59 -1.47
C PHE A 198 8.21 12.10 -2.46
N ARG A 199 9.25 12.92 -2.74
CA ARG A 199 10.38 12.53 -3.58
C ARG A 199 11.10 11.26 -3.09
N LYS A 200 11.24 11.10 -1.77
CA LYS A 200 11.88 9.91 -1.18
C LYS A 200 10.98 8.68 -1.27
N VAL A 201 9.67 8.86 -1.17
CA VAL A 201 8.70 7.80 -1.46
C VAL A 201 8.80 7.37 -2.93
N ALA A 202 8.88 8.31 -3.87
CA ALA A 202 9.03 8.03 -5.30
C ALA A 202 10.32 7.27 -5.64
N GLU A 203 11.43 7.67 -5.02
CA GLU A 203 12.73 6.98 -5.11
C GLU A 203 12.65 5.52 -4.66
N VAL A 204 12.10 5.27 -3.47
CA VAL A 204 11.98 3.90 -2.95
C VAL A 204 11.06 3.03 -3.82
N ILE A 205 9.95 3.58 -4.31
CA ILE A 205 9.05 2.84 -5.21
C ILE A 205 9.77 2.48 -6.52
N ARG A 206 10.51 3.41 -7.13
CA ARG A 206 11.31 3.13 -8.33
C ARG A 206 12.24 1.92 -8.13
N ASP A 207 12.92 1.89 -6.98
CA ASP A 207 13.95 0.88 -6.71
C ASP A 207 13.40 -0.49 -6.32
N HIS A 208 12.17 -0.55 -5.83
CA HIS A 208 11.60 -1.75 -5.22
C HIS A 208 10.33 -2.29 -5.90
N ALA A 209 9.64 -1.49 -6.72
CA ALA A 209 8.35 -1.85 -7.32
C ALA A 209 8.37 -3.24 -7.95
N PHE A 210 9.42 -3.56 -8.71
CA PHE A 210 9.49 -4.79 -9.49
C PHE A 210 10.54 -5.82 -9.03
N ARG A 211 11.08 -5.69 -7.81
CA ARG A 211 12.12 -6.63 -7.30
C ARG A 211 11.57 -7.99 -6.91
N LYS A 212 10.37 -8.03 -6.33
CA LYS A 212 9.73 -9.27 -5.87
C LYS A 212 8.85 -9.91 -6.95
N SER A 213 8.25 -9.09 -7.80
CA SER A 213 7.31 -9.47 -8.86
C SER A 213 7.42 -8.46 -9.99
N ASP A 214 7.41 -8.91 -11.23
CA ASP A 214 7.40 -8.06 -12.42
C ASP A 214 5.96 -7.68 -12.84
N LEU A 215 4.94 -8.18 -12.16
CA LEU A 215 3.54 -7.82 -12.36
C LEU A 215 3.28 -6.37 -11.93
N PRO A 216 2.26 -5.71 -12.52
CA PRO A 216 1.98 -4.29 -12.30
C PRO A 216 1.79 -3.90 -10.85
N LEU A 217 2.15 -2.64 -10.55
CA LEU A 217 1.93 -1.97 -9.28
C LEU A 217 0.89 -0.86 -9.47
N ILE A 218 -0.15 -0.85 -8.64
CA ILE A 218 -1.10 0.27 -8.53
C ILE A 218 -0.64 1.18 -7.40
N VAL A 219 -0.49 2.48 -7.68
CA VAL A 219 -0.19 3.52 -6.70
C VAL A 219 -1.45 4.36 -6.53
N SER A 220 -2.11 4.23 -5.38
CA SER A 220 -3.31 4.97 -5.00
C SER A 220 -2.94 6.27 -4.30
N PHE A 221 -3.22 7.40 -4.93
CA PHE A 221 -3.04 8.71 -4.33
C PHE A 221 -4.30 9.17 -3.60
N GLU A 222 -4.10 9.65 -2.37
CA GLU A 222 -4.99 10.59 -1.71
C GLU A 222 -4.34 11.97 -1.73
N VAL A 223 -4.90 12.90 -2.52
CA VAL A 223 -4.24 14.17 -2.86
C VAL A 223 -4.88 15.31 -2.07
N HIS A 224 -4.06 15.97 -1.26
CA HIS A 224 -4.42 17.13 -0.44
C HIS A 224 -3.52 18.33 -0.73
N THR A 225 -2.78 18.29 -1.84
CA THR A 225 -1.88 19.36 -2.29
C THR A 225 -2.59 20.42 -3.12
N SER A 226 -2.08 21.64 -3.03
CA SER A 226 -2.35 22.77 -3.92
C SER A 226 -2.04 22.43 -5.39
N PRO A 227 -2.67 23.12 -6.37
CA PRO A 227 -2.36 22.93 -7.79
C PRO A 227 -0.87 23.04 -8.12
N GLU A 228 -0.16 23.99 -7.50
CA GLU A 228 1.27 24.21 -7.69
C GLU A 228 2.10 23.02 -7.20
N GLN A 229 1.76 22.45 -6.05
CA GLN A 229 2.44 21.26 -5.55
C GLN A 229 2.03 19.99 -6.28
N GLN A 230 0.83 19.92 -6.87
CA GLN A 230 0.46 18.85 -7.80
C GLN A 230 1.31 18.85 -9.08
N GLU A 231 1.68 20.03 -9.61
CA GLU A 231 2.65 20.09 -10.73
C GLU A 231 4.01 19.53 -10.30
N ILE A 232 4.48 19.85 -9.08
CA ILE A 232 5.72 19.28 -8.52
C ILE A 232 5.58 17.76 -8.35
N MET A 233 4.42 17.25 -7.93
CA MET A 233 4.16 15.81 -7.88
C MET A 233 4.33 15.17 -9.27
N VAL A 234 3.74 15.77 -10.31
CA VAL A 234 3.85 15.27 -11.69
C VAL A 234 5.30 15.28 -12.18
N GLU A 235 6.06 16.33 -11.88
CA GLU A 235 7.50 16.38 -12.17
C GLU A 235 8.25 15.22 -11.49
N ILE A 236 8.06 15.04 -10.19
CA ILE A 236 8.70 13.95 -9.41
C ILE A 236 8.30 12.58 -9.96
N ILE A 237 7.01 12.38 -10.25
CA ILE A 237 6.52 11.12 -10.83
C ILE A 237 7.21 10.83 -12.16
N ASN A 238 7.39 11.84 -13.02
CA ASN A 238 8.09 11.64 -14.29
C ASN A 238 9.60 11.40 -14.09
N ASP A 239 10.25 12.14 -13.19
CA ASP A 239 11.67 11.97 -12.89
C ASP A 239 12.00 10.52 -12.47
N TYR A 240 11.14 9.90 -11.66
CA TYR A 240 11.40 8.59 -11.07
C TYR A 240 10.72 7.43 -11.79
N TRP A 241 9.52 7.64 -12.35
CA TRP A 241 8.67 6.54 -12.82
C TRP A 241 8.38 6.58 -14.31
N LYS A 242 8.80 7.58 -15.08
CA LYS A 242 8.40 7.75 -16.50
C LYS A 242 8.49 6.48 -17.35
N GLN A 243 9.58 5.72 -17.24
CA GLN A 243 9.76 4.47 -17.99
C GLN A 243 8.81 3.33 -17.56
N TYR A 244 8.34 3.38 -16.32
CA TYR A 244 7.43 2.41 -15.72
C TYR A 244 5.97 2.84 -15.81
N LEU A 245 5.65 4.11 -16.04
CA LEU A 245 4.26 4.54 -16.17
C LEU A 245 3.58 3.81 -17.35
N VAL A 246 2.28 3.54 -17.19
CA VAL A 246 1.45 3.05 -18.29
C VAL A 246 1.38 4.13 -19.38
N PRO A 247 1.73 3.80 -20.64
CA PRO A 247 1.52 4.73 -21.73
C PRO A 247 0.02 4.86 -22.00
N THR A 248 -0.45 6.08 -22.27
CA THR A 248 -1.81 6.29 -22.79
C THR A 248 -1.84 5.85 -24.25
N PRO A 249 -2.67 4.84 -24.63
CA PRO A 249 -2.83 4.46 -26.03
C PRO A 249 -3.31 5.63 -26.89
N SER A 250 -2.89 5.69 -28.15
CA SER A 250 -3.33 6.74 -29.09
C SER A 250 -4.83 6.69 -29.40
N ASP A 251 -5.43 5.50 -29.28
CA ASP A 251 -6.85 5.21 -29.47
C ASP A 251 -7.62 5.14 -28.15
N PHE A 252 -7.02 5.61 -27.04
CA PHE A 252 -7.66 5.61 -25.74
C PHE A 252 -8.96 6.43 -25.74
N SER A 253 -10.01 5.85 -25.18
CA SER A 253 -11.32 6.45 -24.99
C SER A 253 -11.88 6.08 -23.62
N GLU A 254 -12.98 6.73 -23.23
CA GLU A 254 -13.68 6.39 -21.99
C GLU A 254 -14.26 4.96 -21.96
N THR A 255 -14.38 4.31 -23.12
CA THR A 255 -14.86 2.93 -23.25
C THR A 255 -13.74 1.93 -23.48
N THR A 256 -12.46 2.35 -23.46
CA THR A 256 -11.33 1.45 -23.59
C THR A 256 -11.37 0.40 -22.49
N PRO A 257 -11.35 -0.91 -22.82
CA PRO A 257 -11.42 -1.97 -21.83
C PRO A 257 -10.16 -1.98 -20.95
N LEU A 258 -10.30 -2.56 -19.75
CA LEU A 258 -9.15 -2.82 -18.89
C LEU A 258 -8.15 -3.75 -19.60
N PRO A 259 -6.84 -3.46 -19.50
CA PRO A 259 -5.78 -4.26 -20.10
C PRO A 259 -5.64 -5.63 -19.41
N THR A 260 -4.99 -6.56 -20.10
CA THR A 260 -4.61 -7.85 -19.50
C THR A 260 -3.47 -7.66 -18.52
N LEU A 261 -3.38 -8.55 -17.52
CA LEU A 261 -2.30 -8.52 -16.54
C LEU A 261 -0.91 -8.64 -17.21
N GLU A 262 -0.80 -9.47 -18.25
CA GLU A 262 0.42 -9.67 -19.04
C GLU A 262 0.90 -8.38 -19.71
N SER A 263 -0.02 -7.62 -20.32
CA SER A 263 0.32 -6.38 -21.04
C SER A 263 0.85 -5.26 -20.14
N LEU A 264 0.66 -5.39 -18.82
CA LEU A 264 1.05 -4.42 -17.81
C LEU A 264 2.31 -4.81 -17.03
N ARG A 265 3.06 -5.83 -17.47
CA ARG A 265 4.33 -6.17 -16.83
C ARG A 265 5.27 -4.97 -16.75
N LYS A 266 5.86 -4.81 -15.56
CA LYS A 266 6.75 -3.70 -15.17
C LYS A 266 6.11 -2.33 -15.35
N ARG A 267 4.78 -2.24 -15.21
CA ARG A 267 4.03 -0.97 -15.25
C ARG A 267 3.54 -0.50 -13.88
N ILE A 268 3.59 0.81 -13.68
CA ILE A 268 2.99 1.53 -12.56
C ILE A 268 1.71 2.19 -13.07
N LEU A 269 0.58 1.83 -12.45
CA LEU A 269 -0.73 2.45 -12.67
C LEU A 269 -0.98 3.49 -11.59
N ILE A 270 -1.36 4.70 -11.98
CA ILE A 270 -1.69 5.77 -11.04
C ILE A 270 -3.19 5.77 -10.79
N LYS A 271 -3.61 5.44 -9.58
CA LYS A 271 -4.99 5.65 -9.14
C LYS A 271 -5.13 7.04 -8.54
N VAL A 272 -5.92 7.89 -9.20
CA VAL A 272 -6.20 9.28 -8.79
C VAL A 272 -7.66 9.63 -9.05
N LYS A 273 -8.19 10.63 -8.33
CA LYS A 273 -9.57 11.11 -8.51
C LYS A 273 -9.82 11.56 -9.95
N TYR A 274 -10.87 11.01 -10.55
CA TYR A 274 -11.33 11.38 -11.88
C TYR A 274 -12.17 12.66 -11.83
N THR A 275 -11.95 13.53 -12.81
CA THR A 275 -12.81 14.69 -13.05
C THR A 275 -13.24 14.64 -14.52
N PRO A 276 -14.55 14.55 -14.82
CA PRO A 276 -15.04 14.58 -16.19
C PRO A 276 -14.62 15.87 -16.92
N PRO A 277 -14.24 15.81 -18.21
CA PRO A 277 -13.79 16.97 -18.97
C PRO A 277 -14.74 18.17 -18.91
N GLU A 278 -16.06 17.94 -19.01
CA GLU A 278 -17.09 18.99 -18.96
C GLU A 278 -17.14 19.77 -17.64
N LYS A 279 -16.72 19.12 -16.54
CA LYS A 279 -16.62 19.75 -15.21
C LYS A 279 -15.25 20.40 -14.99
N ALA A 280 -14.21 19.91 -15.66
CA ALA A 280 -12.86 20.49 -15.60
C ALA A 280 -12.78 21.88 -16.26
N ASP A 281 -13.52 22.11 -17.35
CA ASP A 281 -13.56 23.42 -18.00
C ASP A 281 -14.34 24.47 -17.19
N LYS A 282 -15.35 24.04 -16.41
CA LYS A 282 -16.13 24.94 -15.55
C LYS A 282 -15.40 25.29 -14.25
N SER A 283 -14.56 24.40 -13.71
CA SER A 283 -13.81 24.65 -12.47
C SER A 283 -12.70 25.69 -12.61
N LEU A 284 -12.22 25.95 -13.84
CA LEU A 284 -11.31 27.05 -14.15
C LEU A 284 -11.99 28.44 -14.14
N SER A 285 -13.33 28.50 -14.12
CA SER A 285 -14.12 29.75 -14.18
C SER A 285 -14.90 30.09 -12.90
N LYS A 286 -14.95 29.19 -11.92
CA LYS A 286 -15.61 29.42 -10.64
C LYS A 286 -14.68 29.08 -9.48
N THR A 287 -14.11 30.12 -8.88
CA THR A 287 -13.65 30.07 -7.51
C THR A 287 -14.85 29.66 -6.63
N THR A 288 -14.67 28.58 -5.87
CA THR A 288 -15.54 28.10 -4.80
C THR A 288 -17.00 27.78 -5.17
N SER A 289 -17.29 26.49 -5.36
CA SER A 289 -18.61 25.94 -5.01
C SER A 289 -18.46 24.56 -4.37
N HIS A 290 -19.08 24.45 -3.20
CA HIS A 290 -19.18 23.27 -2.35
C HIS A 290 -19.74 22.07 -3.11
N GLU A 291 -19.06 20.93 -3.03
CA GLU A 291 -19.67 19.61 -3.16
C GLU A 291 -19.32 18.83 -1.90
N GLU A 292 -20.37 18.43 -1.19
CA GLU A 292 -20.36 17.80 0.13
C GLU A 292 -19.67 16.44 0.08
N SER A 293 -18.86 16.18 1.11
CA SER A 293 -18.11 14.96 1.33
C SER A 293 -18.47 14.40 2.70
N SER A 294 -18.48 13.07 2.79
CA SER A 294 -18.39 12.24 3.99
C SER A 294 -19.70 11.98 4.76
N ASP A 295 -20.33 10.85 4.44
CA ASP A 295 -21.11 10.06 5.41
C ASP A 295 -20.17 9.06 6.12
N ASP A 296 -19.65 9.48 7.28
CA ASP A 296 -19.53 8.68 8.52
C ASP A 296 -19.14 9.69 9.63
N GLU A 297 -20.13 10.13 10.40
CA GLU A 297 -19.95 11.16 11.42
C GLU A 297 -19.09 10.64 12.59
N THR A 298 -17.89 11.22 12.74
CA THR A 298 -17.44 11.72 14.05
C THR A 298 -16.76 13.08 13.85
N GLN A 299 -17.20 14.07 14.62
CA GLN A 299 -16.88 15.49 14.48
C GLN A 299 -15.36 15.77 14.51
N GLY A 300 -14.81 16.11 13.35
CA GLY A 300 -13.51 16.75 13.13
C GLY A 300 -13.62 17.67 11.92
N GLU A 301 -12.98 18.84 11.95
CA GLU A 301 -13.01 19.84 10.86
C GLU A 301 -12.72 19.20 9.50
N GLN A 302 -13.71 19.25 8.58
CA GLN A 302 -13.58 18.71 7.23
C GLN A 302 -12.62 19.54 6.38
N VAL A 303 -11.65 18.87 5.79
CA VAL A 303 -10.66 19.41 4.85
C VAL A 303 -11.30 19.64 3.49
N LYS A 304 -11.02 20.79 2.87
CA LYS A 304 -11.26 20.98 1.43
C LYS A 304 -10.25 20.15 0.64
N LYS A 305 -10.65 18.98 0.14
CA LYS A 305 -9.84 18.20 -0.82
C LYS A 305 -9.50 19.08 -2.03
N GLY A 306 -8.21 19.17 -2.36
CA GLY A 306 -7.75 19.93 -3.53
C GLY A 306 -8.37 19.39 -4.82
N THR A 307 -8.71 20.29 -5.76
CA THR A 307 -9.14 19.87 -7.10
C THR A 307 -7.93 19.25 -7.83
N ILE A 308 -8.10 18.09 -8.45
CA ILE A 308 -7.01 17.45 -9.21
C ILE A 308 -6.73 18.25 -10.49
N ILE A 309 -5.48 18.66 -10.70
CA ILE A 309 -5.07 19.33 -11.93
C ILE A 309 -5.10 18.36 -13.12
N GLY A 310 -5.32 18.89 -14.33
CA GLY A 310 -5.37 18.07 -15.54
C GLY A 310 -4.10 17.25 -15.78
N ALA A 311 -2.91 17.77 -15.43
CA ALA A 311 -1.65 17.04 -15.60
C ALA A 311 -1.58 15.77 -14.73
N LEU A 312 -1.97 15.86 -13.46
CA LEU A 312 -2.03 14.73 -12.53
C LEU A 312 -3.16 13.77 -12.90
N GLY A 313 -4.34 14.30 -13.25
CA GLY A 313 -5.49 13.50 -13.68
C GLY A 313 -5.21 12.65 -14.93
N ARG A 314 -4.43 13.16 -15.89
CA ARG A 314 -4.04 12.42 -17.11
C ARG A 314 -3.17 11.18 -16.83
N LEU A 315 -2.51 11.10 -15.68
CA LEU A 315 -1.77 9.90 -15.27
C LEU A 315 -2.71 8.74 -14.89
N GLY A 316 -3.97 9.04 -14.55
CA GLY A 316 -5.01 8.07 -14.24
C GLY A 316 -5.67 7.45 -15.48
N VAL A 317 -4.94 6.61 -16.20
CA VAL A 317 -5.40 5.98 -17.46
C VAL A 317 -6.46 4.91 -17.18
N TYR A 318 -6.07 3.76 -16.60
CA TYR A 318 -6.96 2.61 -16.37
C TYR A 318 -7.52 2.51 -14.95
N THR A 319 -7.11 3.42 -14.06
CA THR A 319 -7.39 3.34 -12.62
C THR A 319 -7.96 4.66 -12.11
N ARG A 320 -9.18 5.00 -12.53
CA ARG A 320 -9.84 6.28 -12.25
C ARG A 320 -10.68 6.19 -10.99
N SER A 321 -10.31 6.91 -9.94
CA SER A 321 -11.08 6.89 -8.68
C SER A 321 -12.36 7.73 -8.83
N CYS A 322 -13.52 7.10 -8.70
CA CYS A 322 -14.83 7.74 -8.77
C CYS A 322 -15.54 7.67 -7.41
N HIS A 323 -16.36 8.67 -7.11
CA HIS A 323 -17.21 8.61 -5.91
C HIS A 323 -18.40 7.69 -6.18
N PHE A 324 -18.76 6.87 -5.20
CA PHE A 324 -19.86 5.92 -5.32
C PHE A 324 -21.16 6.50 -4.74
N HIS A 325 -22.19 6.52 -5.57
CA HIS A 325 -23.57 6.90 -5.24
C HIS A 325 -24.57 5.78 -5.56
N GLY A 326 -24.19 4.82 -6.40
CA GLY A 326 -24.99 3.65 -6.74
C GLY A 326 -24.50 3.00 -8.03
N PHE A 327 -24.92 1.77 -8.31
CA PHE A 327 -24.45 1.02 -9.48
C PHE A 327 -25.03 1.53 -10.82
N ASP A 328 -26.08 2.35 -10.79
CA ASP A 328 -26.70 2.93 -11.98
C ASP A 328 -26.06 4.26 -12.43
N GLN A 329 -25.11 4.80 -11.65
CA GLN A 329 -24.46 6.07 -11.96
C GLN A 329 -23.66 6.00 -13.29
N PRO A 330 -23.51 7.10 -14.03
CA PRO A 330 -22.78 7.10 -15.30
C PRO A 330 -21.35 6.57 -15.19
N GLU A 331 -20.64 6.93 -14.11
CA GLU A 331 -19.25 6.50 -13.90
C GLU A 331 -19.12 4.98 -13.72
N ALA A 332 -20.17 4.29 -13.24
CA ALA A 332 -20.18 2.84 -13.08
C ALA A 332 -20.14 2.09 -14.43
N LYS A 333 -20.29 2.80 -15.55
CA LYS A 333 -20.21 2.24 -16.91
C LYS A 333 -18.83 2.39 -17.55
N LEU A 334 -17.92 3.16 -16.93
CA LEU A 334 -16.58 3.40 -17.45
C LEU A 334 -15.67 2.21 -17.10
N PRO A 335 -15.10 1.43 -18.03
CA PRO A 335 -14.27 0.27 -17.69
C PRO A 335 -13.12 0.57 -16.71
N THR A 336 -12.63 1.81 -16.73
CA THR A 336 -11.49 2.27 -15.94
C THR A 336 -11.84 2.76 -14.54
N HIS A 337 -13.13 2.83 -14.17
CA HIS A 337 -13.52 3.36 -12.87
C HIS A 337 -13.11 2.41 -11.73
N ILE A 338 -12.84 3.01 -10.58
CA ILE A 338 -12.60 2.34 -9.32
C ILE A 338 -13.47 3.00 -8.26
N PHE A 339 -14.33 2.21 -7.63
CA PHE A 339 -14.99 2.61 -6.39
C PHE A 339 -14.14 2.19 -5.19
N ALA A 340 -13.92 3.11 -4.26
CA ALA A 340 -13.26 2.84 -2.99
C ALA A 340 -14.25 3.10 -1.85
N LEU A 341 -14.49 2.08 -1.02
CA LEU A 341 -15.51 2.11 0.02
C LEU A 341 -14.93 1.58 1.34
N GLY A 342 -15.28 2.25 2.44
CA GLY A 342 -14.95 1.78 3.78
C GLY A 342 -15.68 0.47 4.11
N GLU A 343 -15.08 -0.35 4.98
CA GLU A 343 -15.60 -1.68 5.29
C GLU A 343 -17.07 -1.69 5.75
N GLY A 344 -17.51 -0.68 6.52
CA GLY A 344 -18.88 -0.60 7.03
C GLY A 344 -19.89 -0.49 5.90
N LYS A 345 -19.72 0.53 5.05
CA LYS A 345 -20.55 0.74 3.86
C LYS A 345 -20.58 -0.46 2.92
N LEU A 346 -19.47 -1.18 2.78
CA LEU A 346 -19.43 -2.39 1.96
C LEU A 346 -20.16 -3.58 2.59
N LEU A 347 -20.11 -3.71 3.91
CA LEU A 347 -20.90 -4.73 4.62
C LEU A 347 -22.39 -4.44 4.48
N ASP A 348 -22.80 -3.18 4.66
CA ASP A 348 -24.19 -2.76 4.47
C ASP A 348 -24.65 -3.04 3.03
N LEU A 349 -23.87 -2.65 2.01
CA LEU A 349 -24.17 -2.95 0.61
C LEU A 349 -24.20 -4.46 0.31
N HIS A 350 -23.37 -5.25 0.98
CA HIS A 350 -23.35 -6.70 0.83
C HIS A 350 -24.62 -7.33 1.43
N GLU A 351 -25.13 -6.80 2.53
CA GLU A 351 -26.39 -7.24 3.14
C GLU A 351 -27.60 -6.84 2.28
N GLU A 352 -27.61 -5.60 1.77
CA GLU A 352 -28.72 -5.06 0.98
C GLU A 352 -28.78 -5.58 -0.45
N SER A 353 -27.63 -5.75 -1.12
CA SER A 353 -27.56 -6.00 -2.57
C SER A 353 -26.33 -6.80 -3.00
N PRO A 354 -26.12 -8.02 -2.48
CA PRO A 354 -24.91 -8.81 -2.76
C PRO A 354 -24.73 -9.13 -4.26
N GLY A 355 -25.83 -9.38 -4.97
CA GLY A 355 -25.78 -9.67 -6.41
C GLY A 355 -25.27 -8.50 -7.25
N GLN A 356 -25.56 -7.25 -6.86
CA GLN A 356 -25.09 -6.07 -7.58
C GLN A 356 -23.60 -5.84 -7.35
N VAL A 357 -23.14 -5.98 -6.09
CA VAL A 357 -21.72 -5.89 -5.74
C VAL A 357 -20.91 -6.93 -6.51
N PHE A 358 -21.35 -8.19 -6.49
CA PHE A 358 -20.69 -9.27 -7.22
C PHE A 358 -20.66 -9.01 -8.72
N LYS A 359 -21.80 -8.65 -9.33
CA LYS A 359 -21.91 -8.39 -10.77
C LYS A 359 -21.01 -7.23 -11.22
N HIS A 360 -20.93 -6.16 -10.43
CA HIS A 360 -20.01 -5.07 -10.68
C HIS A 360 -18.55 -5.55 -10.71
N ASN A 361 -18.16 -6.33 -9.71
CA ASN A 361 -16.78 -6.77 -9.55
C ASN A 361 -16.36 -7.86 -10.54
N LEU A 362 -17.25 -8.33 -11.41
CA LEU A 362 -16.87 -9.17 -12.55
C LEU A 362 -15.99 -8.38 -13.52
N ASP A 363 -16.39 -7.15 -13.88
CA ASP A 363 -15.73 -6.39 -14.96
C ASP A 363 -15.01 -5.14 -14.48
N TYR A 364 -15.38 -4.59 -13.32
CA TYR A 364 -14.87 -3.32 -12.80
C TYR A 364 -14.12 -3.51 -11.48
N LEU A 365 -13.23 -2.57 -11.17
CA LEU A 365 -12.38 -2.62 -9.99
C LEU A 365 -13.04 -1.97 -8.78
N MET A 366 -12.89 -2.59 -7.61
CA MET A 366 -13.34 -2.04 -6.34
C MET A 366 -12.26 -2.19 -5.27
N ARG A 367 -12.19 -1.18 -4.38
CA ARG A 367 -11.30 -1.16 -3.22
C ARG A 367 -12.10 -1.14 -1.93
N ALA A 368 -11.81 -2.07 -1.03
CA ALA A 368 -12.25 -2.05 0.36
C ALA A 368 -11.11 -1.54 1.26
N TYR A 369 -11.43 -0.75 2.28
CA TYR A 369 -10.42 -0.28 3.25
C TYR A 369 -10.98 -0.22 4.69
N PRO A 370 -10.11 -0.29 5.72
CA PRO A 370 -10.54 -0.26 7.12
C PRO A 370 -11.18 1.07 7.50
N LYS A 371 -12.21 1.06 8.36
CA LYS A 371 -12.88 2.27 8.86
C LYS A 371 -11.96 3.10 9.76
N GLY A 372 -12.19 4.40 9.80
CA GLY A 372 -11.38 5.36 10.58
C GLY A 372 -11.37 5.10 12.10
N THR A 373 -12.41 4.46 12.64
CA THR A 373 -12.45 4.09 14.07
C THR A 373 -11.44 3.00 14.47
N ARG A 374 -10.77 2.35 13.49
CA ARG A 374 -9.66 1.40 13.73
C ARG A 374 -8.34 2.13 14.00
N VAL A 375 -8.33 3.02 14.97
CA VAL A 375 -7.17 3.88 15.32
C VAL A 375 -5.90 3.10 15.68
N ARG A 376 -6.05 1.84 16.15
CA ARG A 376 -4.94 0.93 16.46
C ARG A 376 -4.43 0.13 15.25
N SER A 377 -4.90 0.42 14.04
CA SER A 377 -4.54 -0.27 12.80
C SER A 377 -4.92 -1.74 12.74
N ASN A 378 -5.93 -2.15 13.51
CA ASN A 378 -6.49 -3.51 13.42
C ASN A 378 -7.13 -3.75 12.04
N ASN A 379 -6.86 -4.89 11.42
CA ASN A 379 -7.43 -5.23 10.13
C ASN A 379 -8.87 -5.77 10.19
N LEU A 380 -9.62 -5.54 9.11
CA LEU A 380 -10.85 -6.25 8.77
C LEU A 380 -10.54 -7.69 8.35
N ASP A 381 -11.52 -8.59 8.42
CA ASP A 381 -11.43 -9.89 7.75
C ASP A 381 -11.58 -9.68 6.23
N PRO A 382 -10.60 -10.03 5.39
CA PRO A 382 -10.70 -9.81 3.95
C PRO A 382 -11.60 -10.82 3.22
N ALA A 383 -11.89 -11.99 3.82
CA ALA A 383 -12.57 -13.08 3.14
C ALA A 383 -14.00 -12.75 2.65
N PRO A 384 -14.86 -12.05 3.42
CA PRO A 384 -16.18 -11.63 2.92
C PRO A 384 -16.11 -10.76 1.66
N PHE A 385 -15.12 -9.88 1.57
CA PHE A 385 -14.94 -8.96 0.45
C PHE A 385 -14.44 -9.70 -0.80
N TRP A 386 -13.48 -10.62 -0.65
CA TRP A 386 -13.04 -11.47 -1.76
C TRP A 386 -14.15 -12.37 -2.30
N ARG A 387 -15.05 -12.89 -1.44
CA ARG A 387 -16.23 -13.64 -1.89
C ARG A 387 -17.19 -12.80 -2.75
N GLN A 388 -17.14 -11.48 -2.64
CA GLN A 388 -17.89 -10.55 -3.50
C GLN A 388 -17.10 -10.11 -4.75
N GLY A 389 -15.95 -10.74 -5.03
CA GLY A 389 -15.11 -10.41 -6.18
C GLY A 389 -14.29 -9.12 -6.03
N ILE A 390 -14.30 -8.47 -4.85
CA ILE A 390 -13.58 -7.22 -4.63
C ILE A 390 -12.07 -7.48 -4.76
N GLN A 391 -11.43 -6.76 -5.68
CA GLN A 391 -10.05 -7.03 -6.08
C GLN A 391 -9.05 -6.47 -5.07
N MET A 392 -9.27 -5.25 -4.59
CA MET A 392 -8.32 -4.53 -3.72
C MET A 392 -8.86 -4.45 -2.29
N VAL A 393 -8.66 -5.50 -1.50
CA VAL A 393 -8.99 -5.46 -0.06
C VAL A 393 -7.77 -4.98 0.71
N ALA A 394 -7.71 -3.67 0.96
CA ALA A 394 -6.55 -3.02 1.55
C ALA A 394 -6.47 -3.25 3.06
N LEU A 395 -5.31 -3.70 3.53
CA LEU A 395 -5.04 -3.96 4.95
C LEU A 395 -3.93 -3.05 5.47
N ASN A 396 -3.85 -2.85 6.78
CA ASN A 396 -2.73 -2.22 7.48
C ASN A 396 -1.58 -3.24 7.62
N TRP A 397 -0.51 -3.10 6.83
CA TRP A 397 0.59 -4.07 6.72
C TRP A 397 1.55 -4.11 7.92
N GLN A 398 1.57 -3.03 8.69
CA GLN A 398 2.29 -2.90 9.95
C GLN A 398 1.68 -3.75 11.08
N GLN A 399 0.44 -4.22 10.92
CA GLN A 399 -0.26 -5.02 11.92
C GLN A 399 -0.33 -6.48 11.49
N MET A 400 0.55 -7.31 12.06
CA MET A 400 0.50 -8.76 11.87
C MET A 400 -0.61 -9.37 12.75
N ASN A 401 -1.71 -9.76 12.14
CA ASN A 401 -2.84 -10.43 12.77
C ASN A 401 -3.44 -11.50 11.83
N ALA A 402 -4.49 -12.20 12.26
CA ALA A 402 -5.11 -13.28 11.46
C ALA A 402 -5.47 -12.86 10.02
N ALA A 403 -5.99 -11.64 9.84
CA ALA A 403 -6.30 -11.10 8.52
C ALA A 403 -5.04 -10.91 7.65
N MET A 404 -3.94 -10.40 8.22
CA MET A 404 -2.68 -10.27 7.50
C MET A 404 -2.05 -11.64 7.19
N MET A 405 -2.14 -12.61 8.11
CA MET A 405 -1.69 -13.98 7.86
C MET A 405 -2.47 -14.63 6.71
N LEU A 406 -3.79 -14.43 6.67
CA LEU A 406 -4.63 -14.90 5.58
C LEU A 406 -4.28 -14.21 4.25
N ASN A 407 -3.99 -12.91 4.27
CA ASN A 407 -3.52 -12.18 3.09
C ASN A 407 -2.16 -12.70 2.58
N GLU A 408 -1.19 -12.93 3.47
CA GLU A 408 0.10 -13.53 3.08
C GLU A 408 -0.10 -14.92 2.47
N ALA A 409 -0.98 -15.75 3.04
CA ALA A 409 -1.30 -17.07 2.51
C ALA A 409 -1.98 -16.99 1.13
N MET A 410 -2.95 -16.09 0.95
CA MET A 410 -3.69 -15.88 -0.30
C MET A 410 -2.75 -15.51 -1.47
N PHE A 411 -1.74 -14.69 -1.21
CA PHE A 411 -0.84 -14.14 -2.25
C PHE A 411 0.54 -14.80 -2.32
N ALA A 412 0.80 -15.84 -1.51
CA ALA A 412 2.07 -16.54 -1.49
C ALA A 412 2.38 -17.14 -2.88
N GLY A 413 3.54 -16.82 -3.44
CA GLY A 413 4.00 -17.36 -4.72
C GLY A 413 3.29 -16.81 -5.97
N THR A 414 2.28 -15.95 -5.83
CA THR A 414 1.45 -15.51 -6.98
C THR A 414 1.93 -14.22 -7.63
N GLY A 415 2.97 -13.59 -7.06
CA GLY A 415 3.44 -12.27 -7.47
C GLY A 415 2.51 -11.13 -7.04
N GLY A 416 1.57 -11.40 -6.12
CA GLY A 416 0.62 -10.45 -5.57
C GLY A 416 -0.68 -10.28 -6.36
N TRP A 417 -0.89 -11.15 -7.36
CA TRP A 417 -2.09 -11.19 -8.22
C TRP A 417 -2.61 -12.63 -8.26
N VAL A 418 -3.87 -12.84 -7.91
CA VAL A 418 -4.51 -14.17 -7.90
C VAL A 418 -5.73 -14.13 -8.80
N LEU A 419 -5.80 -14.99 -9.80
CA LEU A 419 -6.97 -15.07 -10.68
C LEU A 419 -8.21 -15.45 -9.86
N LYS A 420 -9.33 -14.77 -10.08
CA LYS A 420 -10.61 -15.12 -9.46
C LYS A 420 -11.07 -16.52 -9.95
N PRO A 421 -11.84 -17.26 -9.13
CA PRO A 421 -12.38 -18.57 -9.50
C PRO A 421 -13.25 -18.56 -10.76
#